data_AF-A0A0D1Y5G6-F1
#
_entry.id   AF-A0A0D1Y5G6-F1
#
_cell.length_a   1.000
_cell.length_b   1.000
_cell.length_c   1.000
_cell.angle_alpha   90.00
_cell.angle_beta   90.00
_cell.angle_gamma   90.00
#
_symmetry.space_group_name_H-M   'P 1'
#
loop_
_entity.id
_entity.type
_entity.pdbx_description
1 polymer ?
#
loop_
_entity_poly.entity_id
_entity_poly.type
_entity_poly.pdbx_seq_one_letter_code
_entity_poly.pdbx_strand_id
1 'polypeptide(L)'
;MPRGPLRRSASITDLRFTLRRVFGKESFRPLQEEVIASVLEGNDVFLCAATSFGKSLCYQLPAVVSLGVTVVISPLLALMTNQVQAARDLGINVECINGRTPYQERVRIETDLLCGHPSTKLLYVTPELCATNHFRDLITKIHRQGQLVRIAIDEAHCISEWGHDFRPAYKDLIWLKTTLNCPTVPVMAVTATATPQVREDIFKFLGLVKTKTKIFSTSTARPNIHYEVQYFSESNPENGQDDVFPYLLSRLNFMHQRRLMRLQYLRKQDPKAVMAPITGIVYVSYRATADSLATKLSDAGIRAQSYHAGLEDAQRQKVQTSFLRFATGDPRLFQASGGTDMMSSFNVMCATTAFGMGIDIPTIRFVIHYGLPRGMESFSQESGRAGRDSKAASSIILYTREEKERSEFRARSDANREKSKAKAESRLLSLQSVVAFCENTSLCRHDLLSRYFGGSAGSAECRWACDVCKEGPTKLKKRKERGLATEHEAFEFTQRQGVQDYEYE
;
A
#
# COMPACT_ATOMS: atom_id res chain seq x y z
N MET A 1 -30.72 -35.40 -15.78
CA MET A 1 -29.67 -34.95 -14.83
C MET A 1 -29.11 -33.63 -15.31
N PRO A 2 -29.11 -32.55 -14.51
CA PRO A 2 -28.36 -31.35 -14.86
C PRO A 2 -26.88 -31.73 -14.94
N ARG A 3 -26.28 -31.60 -16.13
CA ARG A 3 -24.84 -31.83 -16.31
C ARG A 3 -24.12 -30.81 -15.43
N GLY A 4 -23.36 -31.29 -14.44
CA GLY A 4 -22.44 -30.44 -13.70
C GLY A 4 -21.52 -29.69 -14.68
N PRO A 5 -21.05 -28.48 -14.34
CA PRO A 5 -20.10 -27.75 -15.17
C PRO A 5 -18.93 -28.67 -15.48
N LEU A 6 -18.50 -28.71 -16.74
CA LEU A 6 -17.31 -29.43 -17.19
C LEU A 6 -16.09 -28.88 -16.44
N ARG A 7 -15.78 -29.44 -15.27
CA ARG A 7 -14.50 -29.24 -14.60
C ARG A 7 -13.47 -30.04 -15.37
N ARG A 8 -12.83 -29.43 -16.37
CA ARG A 8 -11.56 -29.97 -16.88
C ARG A 8 -10.57 -29.86 -15.73
N SER A 9 -10.18 -30.99 -15.14
CA SER A 9 -9.13 -31.00 -14.12
C SER A 9 -7.85 -30.49 -14.78
N ALA A 10 -7.39 -29.33 -14.36
CA ALA A 10 -6.07 -28.83 -14.72
C ALA A 10 -5.03 -29.63 -13.91
N SER A 11 -4.84 -30.91 -14.22
CA SER A 11 -3.94 -31.77 -13.43
C SER A 11 -2.46 -31.61 -13.79
N ILE A 12 -2.09 -30.68 -14.68
CA ILE A 12 -0.70 -30.44 -15.08
C ILE A 12 -0.50 -28.94 -15.35
N THR A 13 -0.66 -28.09 -14.36
CA THR A 13 -0.09 -26.74 -14.47
C THR A 13 0.87 -26.51 -13.33
N ASP A 14 2.16 -26.60 -13.66
CA ASP A 14 3.21 -26.17 -12.76
C ASP A 14 3.08 -24.66 -12.54
N LEU A 15 2.56 -24.30 -11.36
CA LEU A 15 2.38 -22.92 -10.93
C LEU A 15 3.72 -22.18 -10.89
N ARG A 16 4.80 -22.88 -10.52
CA ARG A 16 6.15 -22.33 -10.46
C ARG A 16 6.73 -22.10 -11.85
N PHE A 17 6.41 -22.97 -12.81
CA PHE A 17 6.75 -22.73 -14.21
C PHE A 17 6.07 -21.46 -14.75
N THR A 18 4.76 -21.30 -14.50
CA THR A 18 4.01 -20.11 -14.94
C THR A 18 4.55 -18.85 -14.26
N LEU A 19 4.86 -18.94 -12.97
CA LEU A 19 5.47 -17.86 -12.19
C LEU A 19 6.79 -17.38 -12.81
N ARG A 20 7.71 -18.29 -13.12
CA ARG A 20 9.00 -17.96 -13.71
C ARG A 20 8.85 -17.43 -15.13
N ARG A 21 8.06 -18.11 -15.97
CA ARG A 21 7.95 -17.82 -17.40
C ARG A 21 7.18 -16.54 -17.71
N VAL A 22 6.06 -16.31 -17.03
CA VAL A 22 5.15 -15.18 -17.33
C VAL A 22 5.45 -13.99 -16.41
N PHE A 23 5.67 -14.23 -15.12
CA PHE A 23 5.83 -13.15 -14.14
C PHE A 23 7.29 -12.83 -13.82
N GLY A 24 8.26 -13.60 -14.34
CA GLY A 24 9.69 -13.36 -14.11
C GLY A 24 10.13 -13.47 -12.65
N LYS A 25 9.40 -14.24 -11.82
CA LYS A 25 9.71 -14.41 -10.39
C LYS A 25 10.28 -15.80 -10.11
N GLU A 26 11.32 -15.85 -9.29
CA GLU A 26 12.03 -17.10 -8.97
C GLU A 26 11.20 -18.05 -8.10
N SER A 27 10.50 -17.51 -7.09
CA SER A 27 9.75 -18.29 -6.10
C SER A 27 8.54 -17.54 -5.56
N PHE A 28 7.57 -18.30 -5.01
CA PHE A 28 6.43 -17.75 -4.30
C PHE A 28 6.83 -17.24 -2.92
N ARG A 29 6.16 -16.18 -2.46
CA ARG A 29 6.24 -15.78 -1.05
C ARG A 29 5.49 -16.80 -0.18
N PRO A 30 5.80 -16.90 1.14
CA PRO A 30 5.05 -17.77 2.04
C PRO A 30 3.54 -17.57 1.92
N LEU A 31 2.76 -18.65 1.98
CA LEU A 31 1.29 -18.69 1.81
C LEU A 31 0.76 -18.36 0.40
N GLN A 32 1.56 -17.75 -0.48
CA GLN A 32 1.08 -17.29 -1.79
C GLN A 32 0.69 -18.45 -2.71
N GLU A 33 1.47 -19.54 -2.70
CA GLU A 33 1.18 -20.76 -3.48
C GLU A 33 -0.12 -21.43 -3.00
N GLU A 34 -0.33 -21.52 -1.69
CA GLU A 34 -1.55 -22.12 -1.08
C GLU A 34 -2.83 -21.33 -1.40
N VAL A 35 -2.73 -20.00 -1.40
CA VAL A 35 -3.82 -19.11 -1.81
C VAL A 35 -4.18 -19.38 -3.27
N ILE A 36 -3.18 -19.37 -4.16
CA ILE A 36 -3.36 -19.60 -5.60
C ILE A 36 -3.97 -20.98 -5.87
N ALA A 37 -3.49 -22.02 -5.20
CA ALA A 37 -4.02 -23.37 -5.30
C ALA A 37 -5.50 -23.42 -4.89
N SER A 38 -5.84 -22.83 -3.74
CA SER A 38 -7.23 -22.76 -3.24
C SER A 38 -8.16 -22.02 -4.22
N VAL A 39 -7.65 -20.96 -4.85
CA VAL A 39 -8.35 -20.21 -5.89
C VAL A 39 -8.59 -21.12 -7.10
N LEU A 40 -7.58 -21.83 -7.61
CA LEU A 40 -7.69 -22.74 -8.76
C LEU A 40 -8.64 -23.93 -8.52
N GLU A 41 -8.74 -24.44 -7.29
CA GLU A 41 -9.71 -25.47 -6.90
C GLU A 41 -11.18 -25.01 -6.99
N GLY A 42 -11.41 -23.70 -7.13
CA GLY A 42 -12.73 -23.09 -7.22
C GLY A 42 -13.36 -22.77 -5.87
N ASN A 43 -12.55 -22.59 -4.82
CA ASN A 43 -13.04 -22.12 -3.53
C ASN A 43 -13.28 -20.60 -3.55
N ASP A 44 -14.23 -20.13 -2.75
CA ASP A 44 -14.27 -18.72 -2.36
C ASP A 44 -13.08 -18.44 -1.42
N VAL A 45 -12.44 -17.27 -1.58
CA VAL A 45 -11.21 -16.94 -0.85
C VAL A 45 -11.29 -15.55 -0.25
N PHE A 46 -10.95 -15.43 1.03
CA PHE A 46 -10.68 -14.15 1.69
C PHE A 46 -9.19 -14.06 2.00
N LEU A 47 -8.51 -13.04 1.47
CA LEU A 47 -7.09 -12.78 1.70
C LEU A 47 -6.90 -11.41 2.36
N CYS A 48 -6.48 -11.42 3.62
CA CYS A 48 -6.02 -10.23 4.33
C CYS A 48 -4.49 -10.28 4.45
N ALA A 49 -3.80 -9.47 3.65
CA ALA A 49 -2.34 -9.50 3.60
C ALA A 49 -1.71 -8.15 3.28
N ALA A 50 -0.56 -7.87 3.91
CA ALA A 50 0.17 -6.62 3.76
C ALA A 50 0.35 -6.20 2.29
N THR A 51 0.52 -4.90 2.03
CA THR A 51 0.71 -4.37 0.67
C THR A 51 1.87 -5.04 -0.08
N SER A 52 2.93 -5.45 0.63
CA SER A 52 4.07 -6.17 0.08
C SER A 52 3.81 -7.65 -0.21
N PHE A 53 2.70 -8.27 0.20
CA PHE A 53 2.45 -9.70 -0.03
C PHE A 53 2.38 -10.08 -1.52
N GLY A 54 2.09 -9.11 -2.40
CA GLY A 54 1.84 -9.39 -3.81
C GLY A 54 0.45 -9.99 -4.04
N LYS A 55 -0.57 -9.38 -3.43
CA LYS A 55 -1.98 -9.79 -3.54
C LYS A 55 -2.44 -9.94 -5.00
N SER A 56 -1.98 -9.06 -5.88
CA SER A 56 -2.36 -9.08 -7.31
C SER A 56 -1.99 -10.38 -8.01
N LEU A 57 -0.83 -10.96 -7.67
CA LEU A 57 -0.41 -12.24 -8.23
C LEU A 57 -1.39 -13.37 -7.90
N CYS A 58 -2.07 -13.28 -6.75
CA CYS A 58 -2.97 -14.32 -6.27
C CYS A 58 -4.25 -14.45 -7.11
N TYR A 59 -4.62 -13.41 -7.87
CA TYR A 59 -5.72 -13.47 -8.84
C TYR A 59 -5.24 -13.41 -10.30
N GLN A 60 -4.08 -12.79 -10.57
CA GLN A 60 -3.50 -12.71 -11.93
C GLN A 60 -2.98 -14.06 -12.42
N LEU A 61 -2.23 -14.81 -11.58
CA LEU A 61 -1.67 -16.09 -12.00
C LEU A 61 -2.78 -17.12 -12.28
N PRO A 62 -3.81 -17.28 -11.41
CA PRO A 62 -4.94 -18.13 -11.75
C PRO A 62 -5.66 -17.75 -13.04
N ALA A 63 -5.74 -16.47 -13.38
CA ALA A 63 -6.38 -16.01 -14.61
C ALA A 63 -5.59 -16.41 -15.87
N VAL A 64 -4.26 -16.41 -15.80
CA VAL A 64 -3.38 -16.88 -16.89
C VAL A 64 -3.49 -18.39 -17.08
N VAL A 65 -3.57 -19.15 -15.98
CA VAL A 65 -3.66 -20.61 -15.99
C VAL A 65 -5.04 -21.09 -16.44
N SER A 66 -6.10 -20.37 -16.08
CA SER A 66 -7.47 -20.79 -16.34
C SER A 66 -7.91 -20.53 -17.79
N LEU A 67 -8.81 -21.38 -18.29
CA LEU A 67 -9.52 -21.16 -19.55
C LEU A 67 -10.79 -20.36 -19.27
N GLY A 68 -10.81 -19.10 -19.73
CA GLY A 68 -11.91 -18.15 -19.57
C GLY A 68 -11.42 -16.83 -19.00
N VAL A 69 -12.36 -16.01 -18.52
CA VAL A 69 -12.14 -14.64 -18.06
C VAL A 69 -12.21 -14.57 -16.54
N THR A 70 -11.25 -13.86 -15.94
CA THR A 70 -11.32 -13.41 -14.55
C THR A 70 -11.65 -11.92 -14.52
N VAL A 71 -12.71 -11.54 -13.81
CA VAL A 71 -13.12 -10.14 -13.64
C VAL A 71 -12.55 -9.61 -12.34
N VAL A 72 -11.76 -8.53 -12.41
CA VAL A 72 -11.16 -7.86 -11.26
C VAL A 72 -11.88 -6.54 -11.02
N ILE A 73 -12.53 -6.42 -9.86
CA ILE A 73 -13.24 -5.23 -9.41
C ILE A 73 -12.30 -4.44 -8.51
N SER A 74 -11.93 -3.22 -8.91
CA SER A 74 -11.00 -2.37 -8.18
C SER A 74 -11.54 -0.94 -8.10
N PRO A 75 -11.36 -0.22 -6.98
CA PRO A 75 -11.98 1.09 -6.80
C PRO A 75 -11.25 2.21 -7.57
N LEU A 76 -9.97 2.02 -7.86
CA LEU A 76 -9.07 3.12 -8.17
C LEU A 76 -8.54 3.02 -9.59
N LEU A 77 -8.91 4.00 -10.42
CA LEU A 77 -8.48 4.07 -11.81
C LEU A 77 -6.95 4.03 -11.95
N ALA A 78 -6.22 4.77 -11.12
CA ALA A 78 -4.75 4.77 -11.15
C ALA A 78 -4.15 3.39 -10.83
N LEU A 79 -4.74 2.66 -9.87
CA LEU A 79 -4.30 1.31 -9.54
C LEU A 79 -4.59 0.34 -10.70
N MET A 80 -5.77 0.45 -11.31
CA MET A 80 -6.15 -0.35 -12.47
C MET A 80 -5.22 -0.09 -13.65
N THR A 81 -4.96 1.17 -14.00
CA THR A 81 -4.06 1.53 -15.11
C THR A 81 -2.66 0.96 -14.91
N ASN A 82 -2.10 1.07 -13.70
CA ASN A 82 -0.78 0.51 -13.40
C ASN A 82 -0.76 -1.02 -13.51
N GLN A 83 -1.78 -1.71 -12.98
CA GLN A 83 -1.86 -3.18 -13.03
C GLN A 83 -2.09 -3.70 -14.46
N VAL A 84 -2.92 -3.01 -15.24
CA VAL A 84 -3.20 -3.34 -16.64
C VAL A 84 -1.93 -3.14 -17.48
N GLN A 85 -1.21 -2.03 -17.32
CA GLN A 85 0.03 -1.80 -18.04
C GLN A 85 1.08 -2.87 -17.68
N ALA A 86 1.30 -3.13 -16.39
CA ALA A 86 2.24 -4.15 -15.95
C ALA A 86 1.88 -5.54 -16.49
N ALA A 87 0.60 -5.91 -16.53
CA ALA A 87 0.18 -7.18 -17.11
C ALA A 87 0.35 -7.22 -18.65
N ARG A 88 0.12 -6.11 -19.37
CA ARG A 88 0.40 -6.01 -20.82
C ARG A 88 1.89 -6.15 -21.12
N ASP A 89 2.75 -5.54 -20.31
CA ASP A 89 4.20 -5.63 -20.45
C ASP A 89 4.71 -7.08 -20.27
N LEU A 90 3.99 -7.89 -19.49
CA LEU A 90 4.22 -9.34 -19.32
C LEU A 90 3.58 -10.19 -20.44
N GLY A 91 2.95 -9.58 -21.45
CA GLY A 91 2.27 -10.27 -22.54
C GLY A 91 0.95 -10.94 -22.14
N ILE A 92 0.33 -10.52 -21.04
CA ILE A 92 -0.97 -11.05 -20.61
C ILE A 92 -2.08 -10.28 -21.31
N ASN A 93 -3.05 -11.00 -21.89
CA ASN A 93 -4.25 -10.41 -22.48
C ASN A 93 -5.16 -9.83 -21.38
N VAL A 94 -5.00 -8.53 -21.12
CA VAL A 94 -5.73 -7.80 -20.09
C VAL A 94 -6.43 -6.58 -20.67
N GLU A 95 -7.67 -6.38 -20.25
CA GLU A 95 -8.50 -5.25 -20.65
C GLU A 95 -9.07 -4.52 -19.44
N CYS A 96 -9.50 -3.27 -19.68
CA CYS A 96 -10.03 -2.39 -18.64
C CYS A 96 -11.22 -1.59 -19.16
N ILE A 97 -12.36 -1.68 -18.48
CA ILE A 97 -13.54 -0.86 -18.76
C ILE A 97 -13.80 0.04 -17.55
N ASN A 98 -13.75 1.35 -17.78
CA ASN A 98 -14.05 2.36 -16.79
C ASN A 98 -14.70 3.59 -17.45
N GLY A 99 -15.05 4.61 -16.67
CA GLY A 99 -15.72 5.82 -17.17
C GLY A 99 -14.90 6.66 -18.16
N ARG A 100 -13.59 6.41 -18.31
CA ARG A 100 -12.70 7.07 -19.27
C ARG A 100 -12.44 6.22 -20.53
N THR A 101 -12.93 4.98 -20.59
CA THR A 101 -12.74 4.10 -21.76
C THR A 101 -13.55 4.65 -22.94
N PRO A 102 -12.92 4.94 -24.11
CA PRO A 102 -13.63 5.38 -25.30
C PRO A 102 -14.69 4.38 -25.76
N TYR A 103 -15.76 4.86 -26.38
CA TYR A 103 -16.86 4.01 -26.82
C TYR A 103 -16.42 2.90 -27.79
N GLN A 104 -15.58 3.23 -28.78
CA GLN A 104 -15.07 2.25 -29.74
C GLN A 104 -14.29 1.11 -29.07
N GLU A 105 -13.44 1.45 -28.10
CA GLU A 105 -12.66 0.49 -27.34
C GLU A 105 -13.54 -0.39 -26.46
N ARG A 106 -14.56 0.21 -25.83
CA ARG A 106 -15.55 -0.54 -25.06
C ARG A 106 -16.29 -1.56 -25.92
N VAL A 107 -16.75 -1.17 -27.12
CA VAL A 107 -17.42 -2.08 -28.06
C VAL A 107 -16.50 -3.21 -28.49
N ARG A 108 -15.22 -2.94 -28.77
CA ARG A 108 -14.21 -3.96 -29.08
C ARG A 108 -14.09 -4.99 -27.95
N ILE A 109 -13.92 -4.54 -26.71
CA ILE A 109 -13.77 -5.41 -25.54
C ILE A 109 -15.06 -6.22 -25.32
N GLU A 110 -16.23 -5.59 -25.38
CA GLU A 110 -17.51 -6.29 -25.23
C GLU A 110 -17.73 -7.34 -26.32
N THR A 111 -17.30 -7.08 -27.55
CA THR A 111 -17.38 -8.04 -28.66
C THR A 111 -16.47 -9.26 -28.45
N ASP A 112 -15.22 -9.05 -28.00
CA ASP A 112 -14.31 -10.16 -27.63
C ASP A 112 -14.90 -10.99 -26.49
N LEU A 113 -15.44 -10.34 -25.45
CA LEU A 113 -16.04 -11.04 -24.30
C LEU A 113 -17.27 -11.88 -24.69
N LEU A 114 -18.04 -11.45 -25.68
CA LEU A 114 -19.28 -12.10 -26.10
C LEU A 114 -19.08 -13.17 -27.19
N CYS A 115 -17.89 -13.29 -27.79
CA CYS A 115 -17.65 -14.24 -28.89
C CYS A 115 -17.69 -15.72 -28.48
N GLY A 116 -17.75 -16.02 -27.18
CA GLY A 116 -17.78 -17.39 -26.63
C GLY A 116 -16.40 -18.04 -26.46
N HIS A 117 -15.34 -17.44 -27.01
CA HIS A 117 -13.94 -17.82 -26.81
C HIS A 117 -13.06 -16.57 -26.64
N PRO A 118 -13.28 -15.78 -25.58
CA PRO A 118 -12.60 -14.50 -25.38
C PRO A 118 -11.09 -14.67 -25.34
N SER A 119 -10.39 -13.79 -26.06
CA SER A 119 -8.94 -13.69 -25.98
C SER A 119 -8.48 -13.05 -24.66
N THR A 120 -9.33 -12.21 -24.08
CA THR A 120 -9.13 -11.55 -22.79
C THR A 120 -9.09 -12.56 -21.63
N LYS A 121 -8.04 -12.52 -20.82
CA LYS A 121 -7.90 -13.34 -19.60
C LYS A 121 -8.27 -12.58 -18.33
N LEU A 122 -7.97 -11.30 -18.29
CA LEU A 122 -8.23 -10.41 -17.16
C LEU A 122 -9.04 -9.19 -17.62
N LEU A 123 -10.14 -8.92 -16.93
CA LEU A 123 -10.95 -7.72 -17.16
C LEU A 123 -11.01 -6.89 -15.88
N TYR A 124 -10.41 -5.71 -15.90
CA TYR A 124 -10.49 -4.74 -14.80
C TYR A 124 -11.70 -3.83 -14.96
N VAL A 125 -12.49 -3.70 -13.89
CA VAL A 125 -13.68 -2.83 -13.85
C VAL A 125 -13.83 -2.11 -12.52
N THR A 126 -14.53 -0.99 -12.52
CA THR A 126 -14.85 -0.26 -11.29
C THR A 126 -16.14 -0.81 -10.66
N PRO A 127 -16.30 -0.74 -9.32
CA PRO A 127 -17.53 -1.20 -8.66
C PRO A 127 -18.77 -0.44 -9.15
N GLU A 128 -18.63 0.85 -9.50
CA GLU A 128 -19.72 1.67 -10.02
C GLU A 128 -20.20 1.16 -11.38
N LEU A 129 -19.28 0.71 -12.26
CA LEU A 129 -19.64 0.07 -13.52
C LEU A 129 -20.36 -1.26 -13.26
N CYS A 130 -19.89 -2.06 -12.30
CA CYS A 130 -20.50 -3.33 -11.92
C CYS A 130 -21.93 -3.21 -11.38
N ALA A 131 -22.31 -2.03 -10.89
CA ALA A 131 -23.68 -1.76 -10.44
C ALA A 131 -24.65 -1.48 -11.60
N THR A 132 -24.15 -1.15 -12.80
CA THR A 132 -25.01 -0.82 -13.95
C THR A 132 -25.70 -2.04 -14.57
N ASN A 133 -26.94 -1.86 -15.04
CA ASN A 133 -27.71 -2.94 -15.69
C ASN A 133 -27.01 -3.49 -16.95
N HIS A 134 -26.45 -2.60 -17.79
CA HIS A 134 -25.70 -3.01 -18.99
C HIS A 134 -24.57 -3.97 -18.66
N PHE A 135 -23.77 -3.65 -17.63
CA PHE A 135 -22.64 -4.50 -17.25
C PHE A 135 -23.11 -5.81 -16.59
N ARG A 136 -24.19 -5.78 -15.81
CA ARG A 136 -24.82 -6.99 -15.27
C ARG A 136 -25.24 -7.95 -16.39
N ASP A 137 -25.91 -7.43 -17.41
CA ASP A 137 -26.35 -8.22 -18.56
C ASP A 137 -25.16 -8.82 -19.33
N LEU A 138 -24.11 -8.04 -19.54
CA LEU A 138 -22.86 -8.50 -20.16
C LEU A 138 -22.25 -9.68 -19.38
N ILE A 139 -22.06 -9.51 -18.07
CA ILE A 139 -21.48 -10.55 -17.20
C ILE A 139 -22.35 -11.80 -17.14
N THR A 140 -23.68 -11.65 -17.06
CA THR A 140 -24.62 -12.79 -17.11
C THR A 140 -24.54 -13.53 -18.44
N LYS A 141 -24.34 -12.84 -19.58
CA LYS A 141 -24.13 -13.51 -20.88
C LYS A 141 -22.83 -14.31 -20.90
N ILE A 142 -21.71 -13.73 -20.45
CA ILE A 142 -20.40 -14.40 -20.37
C ILE A 142 -20.46 -15.63 -19.44
N HIS A 143 -21.19 -15.50 -18.32
CA HIS A 143 -21.42 -16.60 -17.38
C HIS A 143 -22.23 -17.74 -18.01
N ARG A 144 -23.31 -17.44 -18.73
CA ARG A 144 -24.12 -18.44 -19.46
C ARG A 144 -23.31 -19.16 -20.56
N GLN A 145 -22.34 -18.47 -21.16
CA GLN A 145 -21.40 -19.07 -22.12
C GLN A 145 -20.35 -19.97 -21.46
N GLY A 146 -20.29 -20.04 -20.12
CA GLY A 146 -19.30 -20.81 -19.38
C GLY A 146 -17.90 -20.19 -19.41
N GLN A 147 -17.77 -18.92 -19.82
CA GLN A 147 -16.49 -18.24 -19.96
C GLN A 147 -16.09 -17.43 -18.71
N LEU A 148 -17.02 -17.13 -17.81
CA LEU A 148 -16.71 -16.44 -16.55
C LEU A 148 -16.25 -17.44 -15.49
N VAL A 149 -14.95 -17.44 -15.18
CA VAL A 149 -14.34 -18.44 -14.29
C VAL A 149 -14.22 -17.93 -12.87
N ARG A 150 -14.03 -16.61 -12.67
CA ARG A 150 -13.69 -16.05 -11.37
C ARG A 150 -13.97 -14.57 -11.28
N ILE A 151 -14.26 -14.14 -10.05
CA ILE A 151 -14.33 -12.73 -9.68
C ILE A 151 -13.30 -12.46 -8.58
N ALA A 152 -12.49 -11.43 -8.76
CA ALA A 152 -11.59 -10.90 -7.74
C ALA A 152 -12.06 -9.50 -7.33
N ILE A 153 -12.25 -9.26 -6.05
CA ILE A 153 -12.65 -7.99 -5.46
C ILE A 153 -11.42 -7.44 -4.73
N ASP A 154 -10.79 -6.44 -5.35
CA ASP A 154 -9.64 -5.74 -4.80
C ASP A 154 -10.08 -4.63 -3.83
N GLU A 155 -9.22 -4.33 -2.87
CA GLU A 155 -9.49 -3.41 -1.75
C GLU A 155 -10.87 -3.63 -1.11
N ALA A 156 -11.17 -4.90 -0.78
CA ALA A 156 -12.48 -5.31 -0.28
C ALA A 156 -12.92 -4.56 0.99
N HIS A 157 -11.99 -3.95 1.73
CA HIS A 157 -12.30 -3.11 2.90
C HIS A 157 -13.17 -1.89 2.56
N CYS A 158 -13.20 -1.45 1.29
CA CYS A 158 -14.06 -0.35 0.83
C CYS A 158 -15.56 -0.62 1.00
N ILE A 159 -15.98 -1.87 1.25
CA ILE A 159 -17.39 -2.21 1.44
C ILE A 159 -17.96 -1.77 2.80
N SER A 160 -17.10 -1.61 3.80
CA SER A 160 -17.50 -1.31 5.17
C SER A 160 -17.47 0.19 5.43
N GLU A 161 -18.51 0.71 6.09
CA GLU A 161 -18.52 2.09 6.60
C GLU A 161 -17.51 2.31 7.72
N TRP A 162 -17.02 1.22 8.31
CA TRP A 162 -15.94 1.20 9.29
C TRP A 162 -14.55 1.16 8.65
N GLY A 163 -14.49 1.04 7.31
CA GLY A 163 -13.27 1.16 6.54
C GLY A 163 -12.94 2.63 6.23
N HIS A 164 -11.65 2.94 6.18
CA HIS A 164 -11.16 4.29 5.90
C HIS A 164 -11.54 4.81 4.50
N ASP A 165 -11.70 3.92 3.51
CA ASP A 165 -12.05 4.24 2.12
C ASP A 165 -13.41 3.67 1.71
N PHE A 166 -14.45 3.92 2.50
CA PHE A 166 -15.81 3.43 2.22
C PHE A 166 -16.34 3.87 0.84
N ARG A 167 -16.81 2.90 0.05
CA ARG A 167 -17.45 3.07 -1.26
C ARG A 167 -18.80 2.35 -1.33
N PRO A 168 -19.92 3.09 -1.40
CA PRO A 168 -21.26 2.48 -1.41
C PRO A 168 -21.47 1.41 -2.48
N ALA A 169 -20.92 1.60 -3.69
CA ALA A 169 -21.08 0.66 -4.81
C ALA A 169 -20.55 -0.76 -4.54
N TYR A 170 -19.67 -0.95 -3.54
CA TYR A 170 -19.23 -2.28 -3.14
C TYR A 170 -20.35 -3.10 -2.49
N LYS A 171 -21.30 -2.46 -1.79
CA LYS A 171 -22.43 -3.16 -1.16
C LYS A 171 -23.35 -3.81 -2.19
N ASP A 172 -23.43 -3.21 -3.38
CA ASP A 172 -24.25 -3.74 -4.47
C ASP A 172 -23.67 -5.02 -5.07
N LEU A 173 -22.37 -5.32 -4.87
CA LEU A 173 -21.69 -6.48 -5.45
C LEU A 173 -22.22 -7.84 -4.98
N ILE A 174 -23.11 -7.88 -3.98
CA ILE A 174 -23.79 -9.09 -3.53
C ILE A 174 -24.50 -9.83 -4.68
N TRP A 175 -24.94 -9.10 -5.71
CA TRP A 175 -25.61 -9.67 -6.89
C TRP A 175 -24.74 -10.71 -7.59
N LEU A 176 -23.41 -10.57 -7.54
CA LEU A 176 -22.48 -11.51 -8.17
C LEU A 176 -22.62 -12.91 -7.58
N LYS A 177 -22.79 -13.04 -6.25
CA LYS A 177 -23.01 -14.35 -5.61
C LYS A 177 -24.44 -14.85 -5.79
N THR A 178 -25.44 -13.97 -5.79
CA THR A 178 -26.84 -14.39 -5.88
C THR A 178 -27.26 -14.77 -7.29
N THR A 179 -26.77 -14.06 -8.31
CA THR A 179 -27.11 -14.29 -9.73
C THR A 179 -26.21 -15.33 -10.40
N LEU A 180 -24.90 -15.35 -10.10
CA LEU A 180 -23.93 -16.24 -10.78
C LEU A 180 -23.77 -17.57 -10.03
N ASN A 181 -24.89 -18.26 -9.82
CA ASN A 181 -24.99 -19.46 -8.97
C ASN A 181 -25.11 -20.78 -9.75
N CYS A 182 -25.30 -20.74 -11.08
CA CYS A 182 -25.47 -21.93 -11.90
C CYS A 182 -24.70 -21.80 -13.24
N PRO A 183 -23.44 -22.28 -13.32
CA PRO A 183 -22.63 -22.81 -12.22
C PRO A 183 -22.12 -21.70 -11.29
N THR A 184 -21.87 -22.01 -10.02
CA THR A 184 -21.33 -21.03 -9.06
C THR A 184 -19.97 -20.50 -9.51
N VAL A 185 -19.82 -19.18 -9.55
CA VAL A 185 -18.53 -18.52 -9.80
C VAL A 185 -17.81 -18.26 -8.46
N PRO A 186 -16.55 -18.70 -8.29
CA PRO A 186 -15.76 -18.41 -7.10
C PRO A 186 -15.41 -16.92 -7.01
N VAL A 187 -15.55 -16.37 -5.80
CA VAL A 187 -15.20 -14.98 -5.48
C VAL A 187 -13.99 -14.95 -4.55
N MET A 188 -13.01 -14.13 -4.92
CA MET A 188 -11.85 -13.81 -4.11
C MET A 188 -11.96 -12.37 -3.62
N ALA A 189 -11.98 -12.15 -2.30
CA ALA A 189 -11.91 -10.82 -1.70
C ALA A 189 -10.49 -10.59 -1.15
N VAL A 190 -9.81 -9.56 -1.62
CA VAL A 190 -8.45 -9.22 -1.19
C VAL A 190 -8.40 -7.84 -0.56
N THR A 191 -7.64 -7.69 0.53
CA THR A 191 -7.41 -6.41 1.19
C THR A 191 -6.10 -6.40 1.98
N ALA A 192 -5.51 -5.22 2.17
CA ALA A 192 -4.36 -5.04 3.04
C ALA A 192 -4.73 -4.85 4.51
N THR A 193 -5.84 -4.17 4.75
CA THR A 193 -6.25 -3.66 6.06
C THR A 193 -7.69 -4.06 6.29
N ALA A 194 -7.92 -5.02 7.18
CA ALA A 194 -9.26 -5.38 7.62
C ALA A 194 -9.24 -5.62 9.13
N THR A 195 -9.85 -4.68 9.86
CA THR A 195 -10.19 -4.89 11.27
C THR A 195 -11.21 -6.03 11.39
N PRO A 196 -11.38 -6.65 12.57
CA PRO A 196 -12.37 -7.71 12.76
C PRO A 196 -13.78 -7.31 12.30
N GLN A 197 -14.20 -6.07 12.59
CA GLN A 197 -15.49 -5.55 12.16
C GLN A 197 -15.60 -5.40 10.64
N VAL A 198 -14.59 -4.84 9.99
CA VAL A 198 -14.54 -4.72 8.52
C VAL A 198 -14.56 -6.10 7.86
N ARG A 199 -13.89 -7.09 8.46
CA ARG A 199 -13.94 -8.48 7.98
C ARG A 199 -15.37 -9.02 8.01
N GLU A 200 -16.08 -8.88 9.12
CA GLU A 200 -17.48 -9.32 9.21
C GLU A 200 -18.37 -8.67 8.15
N ASP A 201 -18.21 -7.36 7.93
CA ASP A 201 -18.93 -6.63 6.89
C ASP A 201 -18.63 -7.16 5.49
N ILE A 202 -17.36 -7.49 5.17
CA ILE A 202 -16.98 -8.09 3.89
C ILE A 202 -17.73 -9.41 3.67
N PHE A 203 -17.75 -10.30 4.67
CA PHE A 203 -18.46 -11.57 4.55
C PHE A 203 -19.96 -11.37 4.35
N LYS A 204 -20.56 -10.48 5.15
CA LYS A 204 -21.99 -10.18 5.11
C LYS A 204 -22.43 -9.57 3.78
N PHE A 205 -21.78 -8.49 3.34
CA PHE A 205 -22.21 -7.73 2.17
C PHE A 205 -21.81 -8.39 0.85
N LEU A 206 -20.76 -9.23 0.81
CA LEU A 206 -20.45 -10.02 -0.39
C LEU A 206 -21.22 -11.35 -0.45
N GLY A 207 -21.92 -11.74 0.61
CA GLY A 207 -22.60 -13.04 0.68
C GLY A 207 -21.63 -14.23 0.76
N LEU A 208 -20.46 -14.04 1.37
CA LEU A 208 -19.47 -15.11 1.56
C LEU A 208 -19.83 -15.93 2.81
N VAL A 209 -19.77 -17.25 2.68
CA VAL A 209 -20.07 -18.17 3.79
C VAL A 209 -18.77 -18.57 4.46
N LYS A 210 -18.59 -18.22 5.75
CA LYS A 210 -17.35 -18.48 6.50
C LYS A 210 -16.88 -19.93 6.49
N THR A 211 -17.81 -20.89 6.56
CA THR A 211 -17.48 -22.32 6.57
C THR A 211 -17.02 -22.86 5.21
N LYS A 212 -17.38 -22.19 4.12
CA LYS A 212 -17.01 -22.58 2.74
C LYS A 212 -15.85 -21.75 2.18
N THR A 213 -15.62 -20.57 2.72
CA THR A 213 -14.58 -19.63 2.26
C THR A 213 -13.25 -19.99 2.89
N LYS A 214 -12.19 -20.10 2.09
CA LYS A 214 -10.83 -20.26 2.60
C LYS A 214 -10.30 -18.90 3.07
N ILE A 215 -9.93 -18.81 4.34
CA ILE A 215 -9.50 -17.56 4.97
C ILE A 215 -7.99 -17.59 5.15
N PHE A 216 -7.30 -16.68 4.47
CA PHE A 216 -5.87 -16.48 4.59
C PHE A 216 -5.61 -15.12 5.22
N SER A 217 -4.86 -15.10 6.31
CA SER A 217 -4.45 -13.87 6.98
C SER A 217 -2.96 -13.95 7.27
N THR A 218 -2.22 -12.92 6.89
CA THR A 218 -0.79 -12.79 7.21
C THR A 218 -0.58 -11.70 8.24
N SER A 219 0.51 -11.78 8.99
CA SER A 219 0.88 -10.73 9.92
C SER A 219 1.11 -9.41 9.17
N THR A 220 0.60 -8.32 9.72
CA THR A 220 0.90 -6.96 9.25
C THR A 220 2.28 -6.49 9.69
N ALA A 221 2.97 -7.26 10.55
CA ALA A 221 4.28 -6.91 11.07
C ALA A 221 5.32 -6.86 9.95
N ARG A 222 6.06 -5.75 9.91
CA ARG A 222 7.18 -5.51 8.99
C ARG A 222 8.43 -5.27 9.83
N PRO A 223 9.17 -6.34 10.22
CA PRO A 223 10.36 -6.19 11.08
C PRO A 223 11.47 -5.36 10.42
N ASN A 224 11.44 -5.25 9.09
CA ASN A 224 12.37 -4.43 8.33
C ASN A 224 12.06 -2.92 8.37
N ILE A 225 10.92 -2.50 8.93
CA ILE A 225 10.54 -1.09 9.07
C ILE A 225 10.75 -0.67 10.52
N HIS A 226 11.62 0.32 10.72
CA HIS A 226 11.79 0.99 12.01
C HIS A 226 10.64 1.97 12.26
N TYR A 227 9.77 1.70 13.23
CA TYR A 227 8.71 2.65 13.62
C TYR A 227 9.17 3.57 14.75
N GLU A 228 8.98 4.87 14.56
CA GLU A 228 9.45 5.88 15.49
C GLU A 228 8.46 7.04 15.58
N VAL A 229 8.24 7.55 16.79
CA VAL A 229 7.49 8.79 17.01
C VAL A 229 8.45 9.84 17.57
N GLN A 230 8.45 11.02 16.98
CA GLN A 230 9.23 12.17 17.44
C GLN A 230 8.27 13.26 17.89
N TYR A 231 8.54 13.86 19.05
CA TYR A 231 7.62 14.79 19.72
C TYR A 231 8.15 16.21 19.58
N PHE A 232 7.30 17.13 19.12
CA PHE A 232 7.61 18.56 19.01
C PHE A 232 6.49 19.42 19.60
N SER A 233 6.76 20.72 19.72
CA SER A 233 5.77 21.77 19.97
C SER A 233 5.88 22.81 18.85
N GLU A 234 4.75 23.38 18.43
CA GLU A 234 4.70 24.38 17.34
C GLU A 234 5.44 25.67 17.66
N SER A 235 5.63 25.95 18.94
CA SER A 235 6.44 27.06 19.42
C SER A 235 7.31 26.52 20.53
N ASN A 236 8.55 26.15 20.19
CA ASN A 236 9.46 25.67 21.21
C ASN A 236 9.60 26.77 22.29
N PRO A 237 9.32 26.45 23.58
CA PRO A 237 9.39 27.42 24.68
C PRO A 237 10.75 28.11 24.82
N GLU A 238 11.82 27.49 24.30
CA GLU A 238 13.20 27.97 24.42
C GLU A 238 13.59 28.96 23.31
N ASN A 239 13.11 28.79 22.07
CA ASN A 239 13.54 29.58 20.91
C ASN A 239 12.39 30.26 20.12
N GLY A 240 11.13 29.90 20.39
CA GLY A 240 9.93 30.43 19.72
C GLY A 240 9.77 30.06 18.24
N GLN A 241 10.52 29.07 17.72
CA GLN A 241 10.52 28.68 16.31
C GLN A 241 9.95 27.27 16.07
N ASP A 242 9.64 26.96 14.81
CA ASP A 242 9.24 25.63 14.34
C ASP A 242 10.47 24.74 14.15
N ASP A 243 10.71 23.84 15.10
CA ASP A 243 11.85 22.93 15.10
C ASP A 243 11.65 21.68 14.21
N VAL A 244 10.45 21.46 13.67
CA VAL A 244 10.15 20.25 12.90
C VAL A 244 10.95 20.20 11.61
N PHE A 245 11.05 21.34 10.91
CA PHE A 245 11.83 21.43 9.67
C PHE A 245 13.36 21.35 9.90
N PRO A 246 13.96 22.09 10.84
CA PRO A 246 15.36 21.90 11.24
C PRO A 246 15.68 20.44 11.59
N TYR A 247 14.84 19.78 12.38
CA TYR A 247 15.02 18.36 12.69
C TYR A 247 15.02 17.47 11.44
N LEU A 248 14.04 17.66 10.56
CA LEU A 248 13.95 16.92 9.29
C LEU A 248 15.23 17.12 8.47
N LEU A 249 15.70 18.36 8.34
CA LEU A 249 16.90 18.70 7.58
C LEU A 249 18.15 18.05 8.21
N SER A 250 18.31 18.14 9.53
CA SER A 250 19.41 17.50 10.27
C SER A 250 19.41 15.97 10.10
N ARG A 251 18.23 15.35 10.08
CA ARG A 251 18.09 13.91 9.80
C ARG A 251 18.51 13.55 8.38
N LEU A 252 18.10 14.32 7.39
CA LEU A 252 18.48 14.11 5.99
C LEU A 252 19.99 14.38 5.76
N ASN A 253 20.55 15.40 6.41
CA ASN A 253 21.99 15.66 6.44
C ASN A 253 22.76 14.45 6.97
N PHE A 254 22.31 13.84 8.06
CA PHE A 254 22.95 12.65 8.60
C PHE A 254 22.87 11.45 7.64
N MET A 255 21.73 11.23 7.02
CA MET A 255 21.57 10.19 5.99
C MET A 255 22.52 10.42 4.80
N HIS A 256 22.71 11.67 4.40
CA HIS A 256 23.67 12.06 3.37
C HIS A 256 25.12 11.78 3.79
N GLN A 257 25.54 12.19 4.99
CA GLN A 257 26.89 11.91 5.50
C GLN A 257 27.21 10.42 5.53
N ARG A 258 26.27 9.59 6.03
CA ARG A 258 26.43 8.12 6.03
C ARG A 258 26.53 7.54 4.63
N ARG A 259 25.76 8.09 3.69
CA ARG A 259 25.84 7.72 2.29
C ARG A 259 27.21 8.06 1.71
N LEU A 260 27.76 9.24 1.98
CA LEU A 260 29.09 9.63 1.51
C LEU A 260 30.17 8.69 2.03
N MET A 261 30.14 8.35 3.32
CA MET A 261 31.07 7.39 3.92
C MET A 261 30.98 6.02 3.23
N ARG A 262 29.76 5.54 2.94
CA ARG A 262 29.55 4.28 2.22
C ARG A 262 30.03 4.35 0.77
N LEU A 263 29.79 5.46 0.08
CA LEU A 263 30.25 5.65 -1.30
C LEU A 263 31.77 5.71 -1.36
N GLN A 264 32.43 6.39 -0.42
CA GLN A 264 33.89 6.42 -0.30
C GLN A 264 34.46 5.02 -0.08
N TYR A 265 33.85 4.22 0.81
CA TYR A 265 34.26 2.83 1.03
C TYR A 265 34.14 1.99 -0.25
N LEU A 266 33.02 2.08 -0.97
CA LEU A 266 32.83 1.35 -2.23
C LEU A 266 33.82 1.82 -3.31
N ARG A 267 34.12 3.12 -3.37
CA ARG A 267 35.08 3.68 -4.33
C ARG A 267 36.52 3.25 -4.10
N LYS A 268 36.88 2.92 -2.86
CA LYS A 268 38.19 2.30 -2.57
C LYS A 268 38.32 0.91 -3.20
N GLN A 269 37.21 0.20 -3.39
CA GLN A 269 37.19 -1.13 -4.01
C GLN A 269 36.97 -1.07 -5.53
N ASP A 270 36.05 -0.21 -5.98
CA ASP A 270 35.76 0.05 -7.38
C ASP A 270 35.66 1.57 -7.61
N PRO A 271 36.63 2.21 -8.28
CA PRO A 271 36.60 3.65 -8.58
C PRO A 271 35.35 4.10 -9.34
N LYS A 272 34.68 3.20 -10.07
CA LYS A 272 33.45 3.45 -10.81
C LYS A 272 32.18 3.15 -10.00
N ALA A 273 32.30 2.88 -8.70
CA ALA A 273 31.15 2.63 -7.84
C ALA A 273 30.20 3.83 -7.79
N VAL A 274 28.92 3.53 -8.01
CA VAL A 274 27.79 4.46 -8.02
C VAL A 274 26.74 3.93 -7.03
N MET A 275 26.01 4.84 -6.38
CA MET A 275 24.92 4.47 -5.48
C MET A 275 23.61 5.11 -5.93
N ALA A 276 22.51 4.37 -5.87
CA ALA A 276 21.17 4.93 -6.10
C ALA A 276 20.86 6.07 -5.09
N PRO A 277 20.14 7.13 -5.49
CA PRO A 277 19.67 8.14 -4.54
C PRO A 277 18.79 7.50 -3.45
N ILE A 278 18.85 8.05 -2.24
CA ILE A 278 17.98 7.65 -1.15
C ILE A 278 16.57 8.14 -1.48
N THR A 279 15.67 7.21 -1.77
CA THR A 279 14.27 7.51 -2.09
C THR A 279 13.43 7.52 -0.82
N GLY A 280 12.60 8.54 -0.64
CA GLY A 280 11.71 8.66 0.51
C GLY A 280 10.41 9.41 0.20
N ILE A 281 9.44 9.23 1.08
CA ILE A 281 8.14 9.91 1.00
C ILE A 281 7.92 10.68 2.28
N VAL A 282 7.49 11.94 2.18
CA VAL A 282 7.07 12.77 3.30
C VAL A 282 5.57 13.05 3.15
N TYR A 283 4.76 12.42 3.98
CA TYR A 283 3.32 12.62 4.02
C TYR A 283 2.96 13.87 4.82
N VAL A 284 2.06 14.69 4.27
CA VAL A 284 1.54 15.92 4.89
C VAL A 284 0.02 15.96 4.83
N SER A 285 -0.58 16.70 5.77
CA SER A 285 -2.02 16.87 5.87
C SER A 285 -2.61 17.75 4.76
N TYR A 286 -1.89 18.79 4.32
CA TYR A 286 -2.40 19.82 3.40
C TYR A 286 -1.59 19.94 2.11
N ARG A 287 -2.27 20.38 1.04
CA ARG A 287 -1.66 20.63 -0.27
C ARG A 287 -0.61 21.74 -0.21
N ALA A 288 -0.97 22.87 0.40
CA ALA A 288 -0.05 23.99 0.59
C ALA A 288 1.22 23.60 1.38
N THR A 289 1.09 22.72 2.37
CA THR A 289 2.25 22.18 3.10
C THR A 289 3.12 21.30 2.22
N ALA A 290 2.53 20.52 1.30
CA ALA A 290 3.30 19.69 0.37
C ALA A 290 4.17 20.57 -0.55
N ASP A 291 3.59 21.63 -1.11
CA ASP A 291 4.29 22.58 -1.98
C ASP A 291 5.37 23.37 -1.22
N SER A 292 5.03 23.91 -0.05
CA SER A 292 5.97 24.67 0.77
C SER A 292 7.14 23.79 1.23
N LEU A 293 6.87 22.57 1.70
CA LEU A 293 7.91 21.67 2.17
C LEU A 293 8.83 21.20 1.03
N ALA A 294 8.27 20.89 -0.14
CA ALA A 294 9.08 20.54 -1.31
C ALA A 294 9.99 21.69 -1.73
N THR A 295 9.51 22.92 -1.68
CA THR A 295 10.30 24.13 -1.97
C THR A 295 11.41 24.30 -0.95
N LYS A 296 11.11 24.27 0.35
CA LYS A 296 12.12 24.40 1.43
C LYS A 296 13.20 23.33 1.35
N LEU A 297 12.84 22.08 1.06
CA LEU A 297 13.81 21.00 0.87
C LEU A 297 14.68 21.23 -0.38
N SER A 298 14.09 21.73 -1.47
CA SER A 298 14.81 22.06 -2.71
C SER A 298 15.80 23.20 -2.49
N ASP A 299 15.41 24.24 -1.77
CA ASP A 299 16.28 25.36 -1.39
C ASP A 299 17.45 24.90 -0.50
N ALA A 300 17.21 23.89 0.35
CA ALA A 300 18.25 23.21 1.14
C ALA A 300 19.09 22.21 0.33
N GLY A 301 18.96 22.19 -1.01
CA GLY A 301 19.74 21.34 -1.89
C GLY A 301 19.31 19.87 -1.89
N ILE A 302 18.08 19.54 -1.50
CA ILE A 302 17.54 18.17 -1.56
C ILE A 302 16.57 18.08 -2.74
N ARG A 303 16.73 17.07 -3.60
CA ARG A 303 15.76 16.82 -4.67
C ARG A 303 14.40 16.41 -4.09
N ALA A 304 13.48 17.36 -4.01
CA ALA A 304 12.12 17.16 -3.52
C ALA A 304 11.08 17.65 -4.55
N GLN A 305 9.94 16.96 -4.63
CA GLN A 305 8.80 17.35 -5.46
C GLN A 305 7.50 17.24 -4.65
N SER A 306 6.51 18.08 -4.95
CA SER A 306 5.19 18.00 -4.33
C SER A 306 4.24 17.11 -5.14
N TYR A 307 3.34 16.39 -4.46
CA TYR A 307 2.27 15.62 -5.11
C TYR A 307 0.97 15.68 -4.33
N HIS A 308 -0.08 16.17 -4.98
CA HIS A 308 -1.44 16.17 -4.43
C HIS A 308 -2.50 16.29 -5.52
N ALA A 309 -3.75 16.03 -5.13
CA ALA A 309 -4.90 16.09 -6.05
C ALA A 309 -5.19 17.48 -6.64
N GLY A 310 -4.59 18.55 -6.10
CA GLY A 310 -4.68 19.90 -6.68
C GLY A 310 -3.81 20.15 -7.92
N LEU A 311 -2.86 19.26 -8.22
CA LEU A 311 -2.02 19.37 -9.42
C LEU A 311 -2.79 18.91 -10.67
N GLU A 312 -2.50 19.54 -11.81
CA GLU A 312 -3.02 19.13 -13.10
C GLU A 312 -2.62 17.69 -13.43
N ASP A 313 -3.47 16.98 -14.20
CA ASP A 313 -3.23 15.56 -14.56
C ASP A 313 -1.88 15.37 -15.26
N ALA A 314 -1.51 16.26 -16.19
CA ALA A 314 -0.23 16.22 -16.89
C ALA A 314 0.96 16.42 -15.93
N GLN A 315 0.84 17.36 -14.99
CA GLN A 315 1.88 17.60 -13.99
C GLN A 315 2.02 16.43 -13.02
N ARG A 316 0.91 15.84 -12.57
CA ARG A 316 0.92 14.63 -11.72
C ARG A 316 1.63 13.47 -12.40
N GLN A 317 1.32 13.22 -13.67
CA GLN A 317 1.99 12.19 -14.45
C GLN A 317 3.49 12.49 -14.59
N LYS A 318 3.86 13.73 -14.91
CA LYS A 318 5.27 14.15 -15.03
C LYS A 318 6.05 13.93 -13.73
N VAL A 319 5.50 14.37 -12.60
CA VAL A 319 6.11 14.21 -11.27
C VAL A 319 6.21 12.74 -10.88
N GLN A 320 5.15 11.96 -11.08
CA GLN A 320 5.15 10.53 -10.78
C GLN A 320 6.17 9.76 -11.64
N THR A 321 6.21 10.01 -12.95
CA THR A 321 7.17 9.37 -13.86
C THR A 321 8.61 9.77 -13.52
N SER A 322 8.84 11.05 -13.20
CA SER A 322 10.14 11.53 -12.72
C SER A 322 10.58 10.79 -11.47
N PHE A 323 9.71 10.75 -10.44
CA PHE A 323 10.02 10.08 -9.19
C PHE A 323 10.31 8.59 -9.36
N LEU A 324 9.51 7.88 -10.17
CA LEU A 324 9.73 6.48 -10.50
C LEU A 324 11.07 6.28 -11.21
N ARG A 325 11.37 7.11 -12.21
CA ARG A 325 12.64 7.07 -12.96
C ARG A 325 13.86 7.18 -12.03
N PHE A 326 13.84 8.08 -11.06
CA PHE A 326 14.94 8.21 -10.09
C PHE A 326 14.97 7.09 -9.04
N ALA A 327 13.82 6.50 -8.72
CA ALA A 327 13.71 5.45 -7.71
C ALA A 327 14.08 4.05 -8.23
N THR A 328 13.88 3.78 -9.53
CA THR A 328 14.08 2.46 -10.15
C THR A 328 15.11 2.44 -11.28
N GLY A 329 15.45 3.59 -11.87
CA GLY A 329 16.40 3.67 -12.98
C GLY A 329 17.85 3.41 -12.58
N ASP A 330 18.71 3.18 -13.58
CA ASP A 330 20.14 2.98 -13.37
C ASP A 330 20.75 4.20 -12.65
N PRO A 331 21.34 4.03 -11.45
CA PRO A 331 21.98 5.10 -10.70
C PRO A 331 23.00 5.91 -11.51
N ARG A 332 23.66 5.30 -12.51
CA ARG A 332 24.66 5.95 -13.36
C ARG A 332 24.08 7.10 -14.19
N LEU A 333 22.80 7.02 -14.54
CA LEU A 333 22.11 8.05 -15.35
C LEU A 333 21.88 9.36 -14.59
N PHE A 334 22.03 9.35 -13.26
CA PHE A 334 21.61 10.45 -12.39
C PHE A 334 22.75 11.07 -11.57
N GLN A 335 24.00 10.63 -11.82
CA GLN A 335 25.20 11.08 -11.09
C GLN A 335 26.16 11.92 -11.96
N ALA A 336 25.64 12.94 -12.66
CA ALA A 336 26.47 13.85 -13.46
C ALA A 336 27.58 14.55 -12.61
N SER A 337 27.32 14.78 -11.32
CA SER A 337 28.24 15.46 -10.39
C SER A 337 29.02 14.51 -9.47
N GLY A 338 29.19 13.23 -9.86
CA GLY A 338 29.88 12.24 -9.03
C GLY A 338 29.14 11.82 -7.76
N GLY A 339 27.87 12.20 -7.60
CA GLY A 339 26.98 11.66 -6.55
C GLY A 339 27.30 12.12 -5.12
N THR A 340 28.11 13.15 -4.96
CA THR A 340 28.61 13.64 -3.66
C THR A 340 27.82 14.82 -3.11
N ASP A 341 27.03 15.50 -3.93
CA ASP A 341 26.18 16.60 -3.52
C ASP A 341 24.90 16.09 -2.83
N MET A 342 24.30 16.97 -2.02
CA MET A 342 23.07 16.67 -1.29
C MET A 342 21.89 16.44 -2.25
N MET A 343 21.88 17.13 -3.39
CA MET A 343 20.77 17.06 -4.35
C MET A 343 20.74 15.71 -5.06
N SER A 344 21.89 15.19 -5.48
CA SER A 344 22.00 13.84 -6.07
C SER A 344 21.84 12.70 -5.05
N SER A 345 21.96 12.99 -3.75
CA SER A 345 21.83 11.99 -2.69
C SER A 345 20.40 11.55 -2.42
N PHE A 346 19.42 12.34 -2.84
CA PHE A 346 18.01 12.14 -2.49
C PHE A 346 17.07 12.13 -3.70
N ASN A 347 15.91 11.52 -3.46
CA ASN A 347 14.73 11.59 -4.30
C ASN A 347 13.51 11.55 -3.38
N VAL A 348 12.97 12.73 -3.03
CA VAL A 348 11.93 12.87 -2.01
C VAL A 348 10.62 13.30 -2.64
N MET A 349 9.52 12.64 -2.26
CA MET A 349 8.17 13.07 -2.59
C MET A 349 7.48 13.64 -1.36
N CYS A 350 7.13 14.93 -1.38
CA CYS A 350 6.26 15.56 -0.37
C CYS A 350 4.82 15.46 -0.85
N ALA A 351 3.99 14.68 -0.16
CA ALA A 351 2.68 14.36 -0.70
C ALA A 351 1.56 14.28 0.34
N THR A 352 0.33 14.50 -0.12
CA THR A 352 -0.85 14.08 0.65
C THR A 352 -1.15 12.60 0.38
N THR A 353 -2.20 12.07 1.01
CA THR A 353 -2.72 10.70 0.79
C THR A 353 -3.03 10.38 -0.68
N ALA A 354 -3.10 11.39 -1.55
CA ALA A 354 -3.25 11.22 -2.99
C ALA A 354 -2.06 10.45 -3.61
N PHE A 355 -0.86 10.54 -3.03
CA PHE A 355 0.30 9.77 -3.47
C PHE A 355 0.36 8.44 -2.76
N GLY A 356 0.09 7.34 -3.47
CA GLY A 356 0.25 6.03 -2.89
C GLY A 356 -0.49 4.91 -3.60
N MET A 357 -1.66 5.18 -4.15
CA MET A 357 -2.44 4.15 -4.83
C MET A 357 -1.70 3.73 -6.11
N GLY A 358 -1.27 2.47 -6.19
CA GLY A 358 -0.55 1.92 -7.35
C GLY A 358 0.96 2.14 -7.38
N ILE A 359 1.59 2.66 -6.31
CA ILE A 359 3.05 2.79 -6.24
C ILE A 359 3.65 1.51 -5.66
N ASP A 360 4.51 0.86 -6.43
CA ASP A 360 5.31 -0.30 -6.03
C ASP A 360 6.80 -0.08 -6.26
N ILE A 361 7.39 0.77 -5.42
CA ILE A 361 8.82 1.04 -5.43
C ILE A 361 9.45 0.23 -4.30
N PRO A 362 10.26 -0.79 -4.61
CA PRO A 362 10.84 -1.65 -3.58
C PRO A 362 11.87 -0.93 -2.71
N THR A 363 12.48 0.13 -3.25
CA THR A 363 13.64 0.81 -2.70
C THR A 363 13.35 2.03 -1.82
N ILE A 364 12.09 2.28 -1.43
CA ILE A 364 11.77 3.40 -0.51
C ILE A 364 12.43 3.14 0.85
N ARG A 365 13.29 4.05 1.29
CA ARG A 365 14.09 3.94 2.52
C ARG A 365 13.48 4.60 3.73
N PHE A 366 12.68 5.63 3.53
CA PHE A 366 11.97 6.27 4.62
C PHE A 366 10.59 6.74 4.19
N VAL A 367 9.65 6.65 5.12
CA VAL A 367 8.36 7.33 5.09
C VAL A 367 8.31 8.21 6.33
N ILE A 368 8.10 9.50 6.16
CA ILE A 368 7.98 10.46 7.26
C ILE A 368 6.59 11.06 7.19
N HIS A 369 5.86 11.01 8.29
CA HIS A 369 4.62 11.76 8.45
C HIS A 369 5.00 13.09 9.09
N TYR A 370 5.01 14.14 8.26
CA TYR A 370 5.16 15.53 8.70
C TYR A 370 3.81 15.97 9.25
N GLY A 371 3.56 15.49 10.46
CA GLY A 371 2.31 15.63 11.17
C GLY A 371 1.56 14.31 11.39
N LEU A 372 0.36 14.42 11.97
CA LEU A 372 -0.45 13.26 12.33
C LEU A 372 -1.11 12.62 11.10
N PRO A 373 -0.98 11.28 10.90
CA PRO A 373 -1.76 10.57 9.90
C PRO A 373 -3.26 10.70 10.16
N ARG A 374 -4.09 10.58 9.12
CA ARG A 374 -5.56 10.71 9.25
C ARG A 374 -6.21 9.66 10.14
N GLY A 375 -5.54 8.53 10.33
CA GLY A 375 -6.04 7.37 11.05
C GLY A 375 -5.05 6.22 10.99
N MET A 376 -5.32 5.17 11.77
CA MET A 376 -4.39 4.05 11.92
C MET A 376 -4.28 3.19 10.65
N GLU A 377 -5.37 3.07 9.87
CA GLU A 377 -5.35 2.39 8.57
C GLU A 377 -4.49 3.14 7.55
N SER A 378 -4.67 4.47 7.44
CA SER A 378 -3.87 5.31 6.56
C SER A 378 -2.39 5.21 6.93
N PHE A 379 -2.07 5.33 8.22
CA PHE A 379 -0.70 5.16 8.70
C PHE A 379 -0.10 3.80 8.31
N SER A 380 -0.83 2.70 8.52
CA SER A 380 -0.39 1.35 8.16
C SER A 380 -0.12 1.21 6.65
N GLN A 381 -1.02 1.74 5.81
CA GLN A 381 -0.89 1.67 4.36
C GLN A 381 0.28 2.53 3.84
N GLU A 382 0.44 3.73 4.40
CA GLU A 382 1.45 4.72 4.03
C GLU A 382 2.86 4.28 4.46
N SER A 383 3.02 3.89 5.73
CA SER A 383 4.29 3.39 6.26
C SER A 383 4.72 2.08 5.58
N GLY A 384 3.77 1.21 5.26
CA GLY A 384 4.01 -0.07 4.57
C GLY A 384 4.59 0.05 3.15
N ARG A 385 4.67 1.26 2.60
CA ARG A 385 5.37 1.58 1.33
C ARG A 385 6.88 1.51 1.47
N ALA A 386 7.41 1.71 2.67
CA ALA A 386 8.82 1.59 2.94
C ALA A 386 9.30 0.13 2.80
N GLY A 387 10.52 -0.06 2.28
CA GLY A 387 11.24 -1.33 2.36
C GLY A 387 10.52 -2.55 1.79
N ARG A 388 9.96 -2.49 0.56
CA ARG A 388 9.33 -3.70 -0.04
C ARG A 388 10.34 -4.69 -0.61
N ASP A 389 11.60 -4.28 -0.75
CA ASP A 389 12.78 -5.14 -0.94
C ASP A 389 13.21 -5.88 0.34
N SER A 390 12.43 -5.80 1.42
CA SER A 390 12.73 -6.39 2.74
C SER A 390 14.00 -5.84 3.40
N LYS A 391 14.64 -4.81 2.82
CA LYS A 391 15.78 -4.13 3.44
C LYS A 391 15.30 -3.16 4.50
N ALA A 392 16.21 -2.80 5.41
CA ALA A 392 15.96 -1.82 6.47
C ALA A 392 15.42 -0.51 5.90
N ALA A 393 14.31 -0.04 6.47
CA ALA A 393 13.67 1.22 6.16
C ALA A 393 13.10 1.84 7.44
N SER A 394 12.74 3.11 7.43
CA SER A 394 12.17 3.79 8.60
C SER A 394 10.81 4.41 8.31
N SER A 395 9.93 4.42 9.30
CA SER A 395 8.65 5.11 9.30
C SER A 395 8.57 5.99 10.55
N ILE A 396 8.57 7.31 10.37
CA ILE A 396 8.65 8.26 11.48
C ILE A 396 7.41 9.15 11.47
N ILE A 397 6.77 9.33 12.62
CA ILE A 397 5.73 10.35 12.81
C ILE A 397 6.35 11.54 13.54
N LEU A 398 6.30 12.73 12.93
CA LEU A 398 6.62 13.99 13.58
C LEU A 398 5.34 14.51 14.24
N TYR A 399 5.22 14.27 15.54
CA TYR A 399 4.01 14.46 16.32
C TYR A 399 4.06 15.76 17.13
N THR A 400 3.05 16.61 16.98
CA THR A 400 2.86 17.80 17.81
C THR A 400 1.51 17.76 18.53
N ARG A 401 1.45 18.33 19.74
CA ARG A 401 0.19 18.35 20.52
C ARG A 401 -0.85 19.27 19.87
N GLU A 402 -0.37 20.35 19.27
CA GLU A 402 -1.17 21.36 18.60
C GLU A 402 -1.80 20.80 17.33
N GLU A 403 -1.10 19.96 16.56
CA GLU A 403 -1.72 19.28 15.41
C GLU A 403 -2.69 18.18 15.83
N LYS A 404 -2.42 17.46 16.94
CA LYS A 404 -3.40 16.55 17.54
C LYS A 404 -4.70 17.29 17.84
N GLU A 405 -4.64 18.42 18.53
CA GLU A 405 -5.82 19.23 18.88
C GLU A 405 -6.56 19.74 17.63
N ARG A 406 -5.82 20.27 16.64
CA ARG A 406 -6.41 20.72 15.35
C ARG A 406 -7.08 19.57 14.59
N SER A 407 -6.46 18.38 14.61
CA SER A 407 -6.99 17.17 13.95
C SER A 407 -8.24 16.65 14.65
N GLU A 408 -8.26 16.60 15.98
CA GLU A 408 -9.43 16.21 16.76
C GLU A 408 -10.59 17.20 16.59
N PHE A 409 -10.32 18.50 16.64
CA PHE A 409 -11.33 19.54 16.43
C PHE A 409 -11.98 19.39 15.05
N ARG A 410 -11.16 19.21 14.00
CA ARG A 410 -11.67 18.97 12.65
C ARG A 410 -12.50 17.70 12.57
N ALA A 411 -12.00 16.59 13.13
CA ALA A 411 -12.71 15.31 13.08
C ALA A 411 -14.08 15.42 13.76
N ARG A 412 -14.19 16.13 14.89
CA ARG A 412 -15.47 16.40 15.55
C ARG A 412 -16.39 17.29 14.71
N SER A 413 -15.85 18.32 14.07
CA SER A 413 -16.61 19.19 13.16
C SER A 413 -17.16 18.42 11.95
N ASP A 414 -16.32 17.58 11.33
CA ASP A 414 -16.70 16.73 10.21
C ASP A 414 -17.71 15.66 10.62
N ALA A 415 -17.57 15.09 11.83
CA ALA A 415 -18.53 14.16 12.40
C ALA A 415 -19.91 14.78 12.57
N ASN A 416 -20.00 16.04 13.01
CA ASN A 416 -21.26 16.76 13.16
C ASN A 416 -21.96 17.05 11.81
N ARG A 417 -21.20 17.12 10.72
CA ARG A 417 -21.73 17.33 9.36
C ARG A 417 -22.07 16.04 8.64
N GLU A 418 -21.53 14.91 9.10
CA GLU A 418 -21.71 13.62 8.45
C GLU A 418 -23.12 13.05 8.71
N LYS A 419 -23.77 12.57 7.65
CA LYS A 419 -25.12 11.99 7.75
C LYS A 419 -25.10 10.58 8.36
N SER A 420 -24.06 9.78 8.06
CA SER A 420 -23.88 8.47 8.67
C SER A 420 -23.15 8.57 10.01
N LYS A 421 -23.86 8.30 11.11
CA LYS A 421 -23.29 8.23 12.46
C LYS A 421 -22.17 7.19 12.55
N ALA A 422 -22.34 6.01 11.94
CA ALA A 422 -21.34 4.95 11.94
C ALA A 422 -20.03 5.40 11.28
N LYS A 423 -20.12 6.11 10.14
CA LYS A 423 -18.96 6.65 9.43
C LYS A 423 -18.28 7.80 10.19
N ALA A 424 -19.04 8.59 10.93
CA ALA A 424 -18.50 9.64 11.80
C ALA A 424 -17.73 9.02 12.98
N GLU A 425 -18.33 8.05 13.66
CA GLU A 425 -17.74 7.33 14.78
C GLU A 425 -16.49 6.56 14.38
N SER A 426 -16.55 5.79 13.28
CA SER A 426 -15.39 5.06 12.75
C SER A 426 -14.18 5.97 12.50
N ARG A 427 -14.39 7.14 11.87
CA ARG A 427 -13.30 8.10 11.62
C ARG A 427 -12.71 8.66 12.91
N LEU A 428 -13.54 8.96 13.90
CA LEU A 428 -13.08 9.44 15.20
C LEU A 428 -12.27 8.37 15.94
N LEU A 429 -12.75 7.12 15.94
CA LEU A 429 -12.04 5.99 16.56
C LEU A 429 -10.71 5.70 15.87
N SER A 430 -10.65 5.76 14.54
CA SER A 430 -9.41 5.58 13.77
C SER A 430 -8.38 6.68 14.10
N LEU A 431 -8.83 7.94 14.22
CA LEU A 431 -7.98 9.05 14.66
C LEU A 431 -7.49 8.85 16.10
N GLN A 432 -8.39 8.51 17.03
CA GLN A 432 -8.03 8.24 18.42
C GLN A 432 -7.02 7.08 18.53
N SER A 433 -7.12 6.09 17.64
CA SER A 433 -6.19 4.96 17.61
C SER A 433 -4.78 5.36 17.18
N VAL A 434 -4.64 6.27 16.19
CA VAL A 434 -3.31 6.78 15.81
C VAL A 434 -2.74 7.75 16.85
N VAL A 435 -3.59 8.53 17.52
CA VAL A 435 -3.18 9.36 18.66
C VAL A 435 -2.69 8.47 19.81
N ALA A 436 -3.45 7.43 20.17
CA ALA A 436 -3.04 6.46 21.18
C ALA A 436 -1.74 5.74 20.79
N PHE A 437 -1.58 5.43 19.50
CA PHE A 437 -0.31 4.91 18.97
C PHE A 437 0.84 5.88 19.23
N CYS A 438 0.67 7.19 19.01
CA CYS A 438 1.71 8.19 19.25
C CYS A 438 1.98 8.43 20.74
N GLU A 439 0.94 8.44 21.58
CA GLU A 439 1.07 8.75 23.01
C GLU A 439 1.53 7.58 23.87
N ASN A 440 1.43 6.35 23.37
CA ASN A 440 1.93 5.16 24.04
C ASN A 440 3.47 5.20 24.10
N THR A 441 4.05 4.88 25.26
CA THR A 441 5.51 4.77 25.42
C THR A 441 5.92 3.45 26.06
N SER A 442 5.00 2.52 26.21
CA SER A 442 5.19 1.30 27.02
C SER A 442 5.14 0.02 26.21
N LEU A 443 4.37 0.01 25.11
CA LEU A 443 4.16 -1.14 24.25
C LEU A 443 4.90 -0.97 22.93
N CYS A 444 5.42 -2.09 22.42
CA CYS A 444 6.07 -2.14 21.11
C CYS A 444 5.15 -1.58 20.00
N ARG A 445 5.70 -0.75 19.10
CA ARG A 445 4.94 -0.15 17.99
C ARG A 445 4.37 -1.20 17.04
N HIS A 446 5.14 -2.24 16.72
CA HIS A 446 4.67 -3.36 15.88
C HIS A 446 3.52 -4.12 16.53
N ASP A 447 3.55 -4.28 17.85
CA ASP A 447 2.49 -4.96 18.59
C ASP A 447 1.21 -4.12 18.63
N LEU A 448 1.31 -2.80 18.82
CA LEU A 448 0.17 -1.88 18.71
C LEU A 448 -0.50 -1.95 17.34
N LEU A 449 0.32 -1.94 16.27
CA LEU A 449 -0.18 -2.08 14.89
C LEU A 449 -0.84 -3.43 14.65
N SER A 450 -0.26 -4.52 15.16
CA SER A 450 -0.82 -5.88 15.04
C SER A 450 -2.17 -5.99 15.75
N ARG A 451 -2.26 -5.51 17.00
CA ARG A 451 -3.50 -5.54 17.80
C ARG A 451 -4.64 -4.78 17.13
N TYR A 452 -4.35 -3.64 16.50
CA TYR A 452 -5.36 -2.85 15.80
C TYR A 452 -6.07 -3.65 14.68
N PHE A 453 -5.33 -4.49 13.95
CA PHE A 453 -5.89 -5.34 12.90
C PHE A 453 -6.36 -6.72 13.38
N GLY A 454 -6.48 -6.91 14.70
CA GLY A 454 -6.95 -8.15 15.31
C GLY A 454 -5.88 -9.23 15.50
N GLY A 455 -4.60 -8.86 15.45
CA GLY A 455 -3.50 -9.76 15.84
C GLY A 455 -3.44 -9.99 17.35
N SER A 456 -3.03 -11.19 17.75
CA SER A 456 -2.85 -11.53 19.17
C SER A 456 -1.69 -10.73 19.80
N ALA A 457 -1.78 -10.42 21.09
CA ALA A 457 -0.70 -9.75 21.80
C ALA A 457 0.62 -10.56 21.69
N GLY A 458 1.72 -9.90 21.35
CA GLY A 458 3.04 -10.53 21.21
C GLY A 458 3.23 -11.31 19.89
N SER A 459 2.24 -11.32 19.00
CA SER A 459 2.35 -11.99 17.68
C SER A 459 3.28 -11.27 16.70
N ALA A 460 3.66 -10.02 16.97
CA ALA A 460 4.46 -9.21 16.07
C ALA A 460 5.95 -9.30 16.40
N GLU A 461 6.74 -9.88 15.49
CA GLU A 461 8.20 -9.82 15.58
C GLU A 461 8.70 -8.39 15.31
N CYS A 462 9.19 -7.72 16.34
CA CYS A 462 9.76 -6.37 16.22
C CYS A 462 11.24 -6.39 15.82
N ARG A 463 12.06 -7.29 16.38
CA ARG A 463 13.52 -7.32 16.17
C ARG A 463 14.20 -5.97 16.43
N TRP A 464 13.80 -5.28 17.52
CA TRP A 464 14.29 -3.94 17.90
C TRP A 464 14.04 -2.86 16.83
N ALA A 465 13.06 -3.08 15.95
CA ALA A 465 12.63 -2.16 14.91
C ALA A 465 11.66 -1.08 15.39
N CYS A 466 11.65 -0.70 16.66
CA CYS A 466 10.90 0.49 17.07
C CYS A 466 11.59 1.25 18.18
N ASP A 467 11.23 2.51 18.32
CA ASP A 467 11.67 3.40 19.39
C ASP A 467 11.49 2.79 20.79
N VAL A 468 10.30 2.26 21.11
CA VAL A 468 9.98 1.68 22.42
C VAL A 468 10.90 0.50 22.73
N CYS A 469 11.07 -0.42 21.79
CA CYS A 469 11.96 -1.55 22.00
C CYS A 469 13.41 -1.09 22.09
N LYS A 470 13.87 -0.16 21.24
CA LYS A 470 15.28 0.24 21.17
C LYS A 470 15.74 1.14 22.32
N GLU A 471 14.92 2.10 22.74
CA GLU A 471 15.23 3.04 23.83
C GLU A 471 14.78 2.54 25.20
N GLY A 472 13.75 1.70 25.23
CA GLY A 472 13.06 1.30 26.46
C GLY A 472 11.99 2.33 26.89
N PRO A 473 10.97 1.86 27.63
CA PRO A 473 9.77 2.66 27.90
C PRO A 473 10.02 3.90 28.77
N THR A 474 10.95 3.81 29.72
CA THR A 474 11.27 4.91 30.64
C THR A 474 11.94 6.09 29.93
N LYS A 475 12.89 5.82 29.02
CA LYS A 475 13.57 6.88 28.25
C LYS A 475 12.62 7.53 27.26
N LEU A 476 11.82 6.72 26.57
CA LEU A 476 10.82 7.23 25.63
C LEU A 476 9.75 8.09 26.33
N LYS A 477 9.31 7.69 27.54
CA LYS A 477 8.40 8.51 28.35
C LYS A 477 9.01 9.88 28.66
N LYS A 478 10.28 9.94 29.07
CA LYS A 478 11.00 11.20 29.29
C LYS A 478 11.11 12.04 28.00
N ARG A 479 11.40 11.41 26.85
CA ARG A 479 11.46 12.07 25.54
C ARG A 479 10.12 12.71 25.15
N LYS A 480 9.01 11.99 25.38
CA LYS A 480 7.65 12.51 25.20
C LYS A 480 7.32 13.66 26.17
N GLU A 481 7.71 13.54 27.43
CA GLU A 481 7.47 14.57 28.45
C GLU A 481 8.24 15.86 28.16
N ARG A 482 9.48 15.74 27.65
CA ARG A 482 10.27 16.89 27.18
C ARG A 482 9.60 17.61 26.02
N GLY A 483 8.90 16.89 25.14
CA GLY A 483 8.09 17.47 24.07
C GLY A 483 8.87 18.24 22.99
N LEU A 484 10.21 18.14 23.02
CA LEU A 484 11.13 18.80 22.09
C LEU A 484 12.12 17.75 21.62
N ALA A 485 12.01 17.28 20.38
CA ALA A 485 13.04 16.43 19.78
C ALA A 485 14.26 17.29 19.46
N THR A 486 15.44 16.87 19.92
CA THR A 486 16.67 17.62 19.69
C THR A 486 17.35 17.17 18.40
N GLU A 487 18.22 18.01 17.83
CA GLU A 487 19.08 17.59 16.72
C GLU A 487 19.89 16.34 17.08
N HIS A 488 20.30 16.18 18.34
CA HIS A 488 21.01 14.99 18.83
C HIS A 488 20.21 13.69 18.60
N GLU A 489 18.88 13.74 18.73
CA GLU A 489 18.00 12.58 18.55
C GLU A 489 17.78 12.20 17.09
N ALA A 490 18.11 13.09 16.14
CA ALA A 490 18.17 12.74 14.72
C ALA A 490 19.30 11.73 14.43
N PHE A 491 20.31 11.62 15.30
CA PHE A 491 21.49 10.75 15.10
C PHE A 491 21.33 9.32 15.65
N GLU A 492 20.59 9.12 16.75
CA GLU A 492 20.63 7.85 17.51
C GLU A 492 19.81 6.69 16.90
N PHE A 493 18.88 6.97 15.97
CA PHE A 493 17.89 5.97 15.56
C PHE A 493 17.94 5.64 14.07
N THR A 494 18.93 4.81 13.73
CA THR A 494 18.90 4.01 12.51
C THR A 494 18.96 2.52 12.86
N GLN A 495 18.14 1.72 12.16
CA GLN A 495 18.29 0.27 12.17
C GLN A 495 19.68 -0.08 11.63
N ARG A 496 20.48 -0.83 12.39
CA ARG A 496 21.55 -1.62 11.78
C ARG A 496 20.86 -2.65 10.90
N GLN A 497 21.27 -2.78 9.63
CA GLN A 497 20.83 -3.92 8.82
C GLN A 497 21.16 -5.18 9.63
N GLY A 498 20.18 -6.05 9.85
CA GLY A 498 20.47 -7.39 10.35
C GLY A 498 21.44 -8.02 9.36
N VAL A 499 22.68 -8.27 9.79
CA VAL A 499 23.63 -9.07 9.02
C VAL A 499 23.07 -10.49 9.08
N GLN A 500 22.44 -10.95 7.99
CA GLN A 500 21.93 -12.32 7.91
C GLN A 500 23.02 -13.34 7.60
N ASP A 501 24.25 -12.90 7.30
CA ASP A 501 25.36 -13.79 6.94
C ASP A 501 26.52 -13.60 7.92
N TYR A 502 26.44 -14.27 9.06
CA TYR A 502 27.63 -14.85 9.69
C TYR A 502 27.27 -16.31 9.94
N GLU A 503 27.55 -17.15 8.96
CA GLU A 503 27.94 -18.53 9.26
C GLU A 503 29.14 -18.43 10.20
N TYR A 504 28.91 -18.73 11.48
CA TYR A 504 29.97 -18.97 12.44
C TYR A 504 30.57 -20.34 12.10
N GLU A 505 31.80 -20.35 11.61
CA GLU A 505 32.79 -21.34 12.03
C GLU A 505 33.56 -20.79 13.23
#